data_AF-A0A522GNY1-F1
#
_entry.id   AF-A0A522GNY1-F1
#
_cell.length_a   1.000
_cell.length_b   1.000
_cell.length_c   1.000
_cell.angle_alpha   90.00
_cell.angle_beta   90.00
_cell.angle_gamma   90.00
#
_symmetry.space_group_name_H-M   'P 1'
#
loop_
_entity.id
_entity.type
_entity.pdbx_description
1 polymer ?
#
loop_
_entity_poly.entity_id
_entity_poly.type
_entity_poly.pdbx_seq_one_letter_code
_entity_poly.pdbx_strand_id
1 'polypeptide(L)'
;MGKKENRSKSVTIIFIIIYFFQFLNISAQVEIPDSVIMERIHLIENMLIKGKPNSDRWWYGWLAGYSAATIVQGSVFLSSNNEGLREDMALGAVTTLLGAAGQLLTPLLPSSAPGRLSKIPENTHEERLQKLNEAEELLKACALREKSGRSWKVHAVTSVVNIGSGLVTWLGYERNVRAGVENF
;
A
#
# COMPACT_ATOMS: atom_id res chain seq x y z
N MET A 1 -43.91 21.09 -64.46
CA MET A 1 -43.11 21.80 -63.43
C MET A 1 -43.03 21.08 -62.06
N GLY A 2 -43.51 19.83 -61.89
CA GLY A 2 -43.59 19.16 -60.56
C GLY A 2 -42.48 18.17 -60.18
N LYS A 3 -41.52 17.87 -61.06
CA LYS A 3 -40.50 16.82 -60.82
C LYS A 3 -39.30 17.29 -59.97
N LYS A 4 -39.01 18.59 -59.98
CA LYS A 4 -37.88 19.21 -59.26
C LYS A 4 -38.17 19.36 -57.76
N GLU A 5 -39.42 19.69 -57.42
CA GLU A 5 -39.87 19.91 -56.05
C GLU A 5 -39.91 18.61 -55.23
N ASN A 6 -40.35 17.51 -55.86
CA ASN A 6 -40.39 16.20 -55.20
C ASN A 6 -38.99 15.66 -54.88
N ARG A 7 -38.01 15.92 -55.78
CA ARG A 7 -36.60 15.56 -55.57
C ARG A 7 -35.96 16.32 -54.41
N SER A 8 -36.33 17.60 -54.23
CA SER A 8 -35.86 18.41 -53.09
C SER A 8 -36.39 17.87 -51.76
N LYS A 9 -37.69 17.52 -51.69
CA LYS A 9 -38.32 16.96 -50.49
C LYS A 9 -37.70 15.62 -50.10
N SER A 10 -37.42 14.74 -51.07
CA SER A 10 -36.74 13.46 -50.83
C SER A 10 -35.31 13.64 -50.28
N VAL A 11 -34.56 14.62 -50.78
CA VAL A 11 -33.21 14.90 -50.28
C VAL A 11 -33.25 15.41 -48.84
N THR A 12 -34.16 16.33 -48.52
CA THR A 12 -34.33 16.84 -47.15
C THR A 12 -34.72 15.74 -46.15
N ILE A 13 -35.59 14.81 -46.55
CA ILE A 13 -35.99 13.67 -45.71
C ILE A 13 -34.80 12.74 -45.45
N ILE A 14 -33.97 12.47 -46.46
CA ILE A 14 -32.77 11.65 -46.30
C ILE A 14 -31.79 12.32 -45.33
N PHE A 15 -31.58 13.64 -45.43
CA PHE A 15 -30.72 14.36 -44.49
C PHE A 15 -31.24 14.33 -43.06
N ILE A 16 -32.56 14.43 -42.85
CA ILE A 16 -33.18 14.34 -41.52
C ILE A 16 -33.01 12.93 -40.94
N ILE A 17 -33.22 11.89 -41.75
CA ILE A 17 -33.03 10.49 -41.32
C ILE A 17 -31.56 10.24 -40.94
N ILE A 18 -30.61 10.74 -41.74
CA ILE A 18 -29.18 10.62 -41.43
C ILE A 18 -28.87 11.35 -40.11
N TYR A 19 -29.35 12.58 -39.92
CA TYR A 19 -29.14 13.33 -38.67
C TYR A 19 -29.74 12.61 -37.45
N PHE A 20 -30.92 12.01 -37.60
CA PHE A 20 -31.59 11.27 -36.55
C PHE A 20 -30.84 9.96 -36.20
N PHE A 21 -30.29 9.27 -37.21
CA PHE A 21 -29.45 8.09 -37.00
C PHE A 21 -28.10 8.42 -36.37
N GLN A 22 -27.51 9.59 -36.62
CA GLN A 22 -26.28 10.01 -35.95
C GLN A 22 -26.51 10.32 -34.46
N PHE A 23 -27.67 10.84 -34.08
CA PHE A 23 -28.02 11.08 -32.68
C PHE A 23 -28.26 9.80 -31.88
N LEU A 24 -28.84 8.76 -32.48
CA LEU A 24 -29.12 7.50 -31.79
C LEU A 24 -27.87 6.65 -31.48
N ASN A 25 -26.77 6.84 -32.21
CA ASN A 25 -25.53 6.09 -31.98
C ASN A 25 -24.71 6.60 -30.79
N ILE A 26 -24.91 7.86 -30.35
CA ILE A 26 -24.09 8.48 -29.30
C ILE A 26 -24.50 7.99 -27.89
N SER A 27 -25.77 7.59 -27.70
CA SER A 27 -26.27 7.19 -26.38
C SER A 27 -26.05 5.71 -26.03
N ALA A 28 -25.53 4.89 -26.95
CA ALA A 28 -25.36 3.44 -26.75
C ALA A 28 -23.90 2.98 -26.51
N GLN A 29 -22.93 3.92 -26.41
CA GLN A 29 -21.49 3.60 -26.45
C GLN A 29 -20.63 4.19 -25.31
N VAL A 30 -21.19 4.34 -24.10
CA VAL A 30 -20.41 4.79 -22.91
C VAL A 30 -20.61 3.86 -21.72
N GLU A 31 -20.77 2.55 -21.96
CA GLU A 31 -20.79 1.55 -20.89
C GLU A 31 -19.59 0.63 -21.09
N ILE A 32 -18.70 0.55 -20.09
CA ILE A 32 -17.52 -0.31 -20.16
C ILE A 32 -18.02 -1.75 -20.18
N PRO A 33 -17.65 -2.58 -21.16
CA PRO A 33 -18.12 -3.96 -21.20
C PRO A 33 -17.76 -4.71 -19.93
N ASP A 34 -18.69 -5.51 -19.42
CA ASP A 34 -18.52 -6.35 -18.24
C ASP A 34 -17.25 -7.22 -18.30
N SER A 35 -16.92 -7.74 -19.49
CA SER A 35 -15.71 -8.53 -19.70
C SER A 35 -14.43 -7.76 -19.37
N VAL A 36 -14.36 -6.48 -19.75
CA VAL A 36 -13.22 -5.60 -19.48
C VAL A 36 -13.13 -5.27 -18.00
N ILE A 37 -14.27 -5.05 -17.34
CA ILE A 37 -14.32 -4.78 -15.89
C ILE A 37 -13.80 -6.00 -15.12
N MET A 38 -14.30 -7.19 -15.44
CA MET A 38 -13.88 -8.43 -14.79
C MET A 38 -12.41 -8.76 -15.05
N GLU A 39 -11.92 -8.56 -16.28
CA GLU A 39 -10.50 -8.76 -16.61
C GLU A 39 -9.60 -7.86 -15.75
N ARG A 40 -9.96 -6.58 -15.59
CA ARG A 40 -9.23 -5.63 -14.74
C ARG A 40 -9.28 -6.02 -13.27
N ILE A 41 -10.46 -6.37 -12.74
CA ILE A 41 -10.60 -6.86 -11.36
C ILE A 41 -9.68 -8.05 -11.13
N HIS A 42 -9.71 -9.04 -12.04
CA HIS A 42 -8.91 -10.25 -11.91
C HIS A 42 -7.40 -9.96 -11.97
N LEU A 43 -6.96 -9.07 -12.88
CA LEU A 43 -5.58 -8.63 -12.95
C LEU A 43 -5.12 -7.97 -11.64
N ILE A 44 -5.94 -7.08 -11.07
CA ILE A 44 -5.64 -6.41 -9.80
C ILE A 44 -5.63 -7.42 -8.65
N GLU A 45 -6.62 -8.29 -8.56
CA GLU A 45 -6.70 -9.35 -7.55
C GLU A 45 -5.45 -10.24 -7.58
N ASN A 46 -5.02 -10.66 -8.77
CA ASN A 46 -3.79 -11.45 -8.94
C ASN A 46 -2.55 -10.69 -8.46
N MET A 47 -2.44 -9.38 -8.72
CA MET A 47 -1.33 -8.56 -8.20
C MET A 47 -1.36 -8.49 -6.67
N LEU A 48 -2.53 -8.29 -6.07
CA LEU A 48 -2.69 -8.24 -4.61
C LEU A 48 -2.35 -9.59 -3.96
N ILE A 49 -2.86 -10.70 -4.51
CA ILE A 49 -2.57 -12.06 -4.04
C ILE A 49 -1.08 -12.36 -4.13
N LYS A 50 -0.43 -12.03 -5.25
CA LYS A 50 1.01 -12.25 -5.46
C LYS A 50 1.88 -11.43 -4.49
N GLY A 51 1.45 -10.22 -4.14
CA GLY A 51 2.19 -9.34 -3.23
C GLY A 51 2.07 -9.71 -1.74
N LYS A 52 0.99 -10.40 -1.36
CA LYS A 52 0.67 -10.69 0.05
C LYS A 52 1.73 -11.52 0.78
N PRO A 53 2.23 -12.67 0.28
CA PRO A 53 3.14 -13.54 1.05
C PRO A 53 4.45 -12.86 1.44
N ASN A 54 5.02 -12.05 0.54
CA ASN A 54 6.27 -11.32 0.81
C ASN A 54 6.04 -10.21 1.83
N SER A 55 4.91 -9.50 1.72
CA SER A 55 4.52 -8.45 2.66
C SER A 55 4.29 -9.02 4.06
N ASP A 56 3.59 -10.15 4.16
CA ASP A 56 3.34 -10.85 5.43
C ASP A 56 4.64 -11.34 6.06
N ARG A 57 5.50 -12.01 5.28
CA ARG A 57 6.78 -12.52 5.79
C ARG A 57 7.66 -11.39 6.31
N TRP A 58 7.71 -10.26 5.60
CA TRP A 58 8.46 -9.10 6.04
C TRP A 58 7.88 -8.53 7.35
N TRP A 59 6.57 -8.30 7.41
CA TRP A 59 5.94 -7.73 8.61
C TRP A 59 6.08 -8.66 9.82
N TYR A 60 5.65 -9.92 9.72
CA TYR A 60 5.73 -10.86 10.83
C TYR A 60 7.17 -11.18 11.22
N GLY A 61 8.08 -11.25 10.24
CA GLY A 61 9.50 -11.48 10.50
C GLY A 61 10.13 -10.37 11.35
N TRP A 62 9.92 -9.10 10.98
CA TRP A 62 10.43 -7.97 11.75
C TRP A 62 9.73 -7.82 13.10
N LEU A 63 8.41 -8.02 13.18
CA LEU A 63 7.70 -7.95 14.44
C LEU A 63 8.21 -9.02 15.43
N ALA A 64 8.36 -10.26 14.96
CA ALA A 64 8.90 -11.35 15.76
C ALA A 64 10.34 -11.07 16.19
N GLY A 65 11.18 -10.59 15.27
CA GLY A 65 12.57 -10.21 15.55
C GLY A 65 12.68 -9.13 16.60
N TYR A 66 11.95 -8.02 16.45
CA TYR A 66 11.92 -6.93 17.42
C TYR A 66 11.39 -7.38 18.78
N SER A 67 10.31 -8.15 18.80
CA SER A 67 9.72 -8.65 20.05
C SER A 67 10.69 -9.59 20.78
N ALA A 68 11.31 -10.53 20.07
CA ALA A 68 12.28 -11.45 20.64
C ALA A 68 13.52 -10.71 21.17
N ALA A 69 14.06 -9.77 20.39
CA ALA A 69 15.19 -8.95 20.81
C ALA A 69 14.88 -8.13 22.07
N THR A 70 13.69 -7.52 22.14
CA THR A 70 13.23 -6.78 23.32
C THR A 70 13.25 -7.65 24.58
N ILE A 71 12.69 -8.86 24.49
CA ILE A 71 12.62 -9.80 25.62
C ILE A 71 14.02 -10.25 26.05
N VAL A 72 14.86 -10.63 25.10
CA VAL A 72 16.23 -11.10 25.38
C VAL A 72 17.05 -9.99 26.02
N GLN A 73 17.08 -8.81 25.41
CA GLN A 73 17.84 -7.66 25.91
C GLN A 73 17.32 -7.21 27.28
N GLY A 74 16.00 -7.12 27.46
CA GLY A 74 15.40 -6.80 28.77
C GLY A 74 15.76 -7.84 29.85
N SER A 75 15.79 -9.12 29.50
CA SER A 75 16.18 -10.18 30.43
C SER A 75 17.65 -10.09 30.84
N VAL A 76 18.55 -9.82 29.89
CA VAL A 76 19.98 -9.61 30.17
C VAL A 76 20.20 -8.35 31.02
N PHE A 77 19.48 -7.26 30.74
CA PHE A 77 19.53 -6.04 31.56
C PHE A 77 19.19 -6.30 33.03
N LEU A 78 18.18 -7.13 33.29
CA LEU A 78 17.72 -7.45 34.65
C LEU A 78 18.63 -8.46 35.39
N SER A 79 19.38 -9.29 34.66
CA SER A 79 20.19 -10.37 35.23
C SER A 79 21.69 -10.07 35.28
N SER A 80 22.17 -9.11 34.49
CA SER A 80 23.58 -8.74 34.45
C SER A 80 23.98 -7.89 35.67
N ASN A 81 25.18 -8.12 36.19
CA ASN A 81 25.83 -7.25 37.17
C ASN A 81 26.85 -6.29 36.53
N ASN A 82 27.13 -6.43 35.23
CA ASN A 82 28.04 -5.54 34.50
C ASN A 82 27.25 -4.31 34.02
N GLU A 83 27.60 -3.14 34.54
CA GLU A 83 26.91 -1.87 34.29
C GLU A 83 26.89 -1.50 32.80
N GLY A 84 28.02 -1.50 32.11
CA GLY A 84 28.07 -1.19 30.67
C GLY A 84 27.24 -2.15 29.82
N LEU A 85 27.24 -3.44 30.17
CA LEU A 85 26.37 -4.42 29.50
C LEU A 85 24.88 -4.13 29.78
N ARG A 86 24.52 -3.73 30.99
CA ARG A 86 23.14 -3.39 31.34
C ARG A 86 22.67 -2.18 30.53
N GLU A 87 23.49 -1.15 30.44
CA GLU A 87 23.22 0.06 29.64
C GLU A 87 22.97 -0.25 28.16
N ASP A 88 23.84 -1.06 27.55
CA ASP A 88 23.71 -1.48 26.15
C ASP A 88 22.42 -2.28 25.93
N MET A 89 22.09 -3.18 26.86
CA MET A 89 20.87 -3.99 26.79
C MET A 89 19.61 -3.18 27.03
N ALA A 90 19.64 -2.19 27.94
CA ALA A 90 18.51 -1.31 28.17
C ALA A 90 18.21 -0.46 26.92
N LEU A 91 19.24 0.14 26.32
CA LEU A 91 19.10 0.95 25.11
C LEU A 91 18.62 0.10 23.92
N GLY A 92 19.18 -1.10 23.76
CA GLY A 92 18.74 -2.07 22.77
C GLY A 92 17.27 -2.47 22.95
N ALA A 93 16.87 -2.81 24.17
CA ALA A 93 15.50 -3.24 24.48
C ALA A 93 14.48 -2.15 24.19
N VAL A 94 14.78 -0.89 24.54
CA VAL A 94 13.92 0.26 24.22
C VAL A 94 13.83 0.45 22.71
N THR A 95 14.95 0.38 21.99
CA THR A 95 14.99 0.57 20.54
C THR A 95 14.17 -0.50 19.81
N THR A 96 14.34 -1.76 20.19
CA THR A 96 13.60 -2.88 19.57
C THR A 96 12.12 -2.86 19.96
N LEU A 97 11.78 -2.45 21.18
CA LEU A 97 10.39 -2.24 21.60
C LEU A 97 9.71 -1.15 20.76
N LEU A 98 10.39 -0.02 20.53
CA LEU A 98 9.88 1.06 19.68
C LEU A 98 9.68 0.58 18.23
N GLY A 99 10.59 -0.25 17.72
CA GLY A 99 10.44 -0.91 16.41
C GLY A 99 9.16 -1.76 16.34
N ALA A 100 8.94 -2.64 17.32
CA ALA A 100 7.75 -3.47 17.40
C ALA A 100 6.46 -2.62 17.53
N ALA A 101 6.44 -1.65 18.44
CA ALA A 101 5.30 -0.77 18.66
C ALA A 101 4.97 0.04 17.40
N GLY A 102 5.98 0.61 16.73
CA GLY A 102 5.79 1.33 15.46
C GLY A 102 5.16 0.46 14.37
N GLN A 103 5.51 -0.83 14.31
CA GLN A 103 4.94 -1.77 13.36
C GLN A 103 3.48 -2.13 13.67
N LEU A 104 3.12 -2.24 14.95
CA LEU A 104 1.76 -2.50 15.40
C LEU A 104 0.84 -1.29 15.17
N LEU A 105 1.35 -0.08 15.36
CA LEU A 105 0.62 1.16 15.10
C LEU A 105 0.45 1.44 13.59
N THR A 106 1.26 0.81 12.74
CA THR A 106 1.20 0.98 11.27
C THR A 106 1.04 -0.36 10.55
N PRO A 107 -0.10 -1.06 10.73
CA PRO A 107 -0.31 -2.38 10.13
C PRO A 107 -0.24 -2.33 8.60
N LEU A 108 0.28 -3.40 7.98
CA LEU A 108 0.46 -3.48 6.53
C LEU A 108 -0.87 -3.81 5.82
N LEU A 109 -1.47 -2.81 5.17
CA LEU A 109 -2.66 -2.94 4.30
C LEU A 109 -2.58 -4.08 3.25
N PRO A 110 -1.43 -4.36 2.58
CA PRO A 110 -1.35 -5.41 1.57
C PRO A 110 -1.74 -6.81 2.08
N SER A 111 -1.63 -7.05 3.40
CA SER A 111 -2.00 -8.33 3.99
C SER A 111 -3.50 -8.62 3.91
N SER A 112 -4.34 -7.59 4.11
CA SER A 112 -5.79 -7.73 4.12
C SER A 112 -6.46 -7.43 2.78
N ALA A 113 -5.75 -6.76 1.86
CA ALA A 113 -6.33 -6.27 0.60
C ALA A 113 -6.99 -7.36 -0.27
N PRO A 114 -6.37 -8.54 -0.52
CA PRO A 114 -7.03 -9.61 -1.28
C PRO A 114 -8.34 -10.08 -0.62
N GLY A 115 -8.31 -10.31 0.70
CA GLY A 115 -9.47 -10.78 1.45
C GLY A 115 -10.57 -9.73 1.62
N ARG A 116 -10.25 -8.44 1.47
CA ARG A 116 -11.24 -7.36 1.40
C ARG A 116 -11.90 -7.34 0.03
N LEU A 117 -11.12 -7.39 -1.04
CA LEU A 117 -11.62 -7.37 -2.41
C LEU A 117 -12.51 -8.58 -2.72
N SER A 118 -12.14 -9.78 -2.23
CA SER A 118 -12.90 -11.01 -2.46
C SER A 118 -14.30 -11.01 -1.83
N LYS A 119 -14.57 -10.12 -0.87
CA LYS A 119 -15.87 -10.02 -0.17
C LYS A 119 -16.85 -9.07 -0.85
N ILE A 120 -16.42 -8.35 -1.87
CA ILE A 120 -17.26 -7.37 -2.57
C ILE A 120 -18.10 -8.12 -3.62
N PRO A 121 -19.44 -7.94 -3.63
CA PRO A 121 -20.33 -8.51 -4.63
C PRO A 121 -19.96 -8.11 -6.07
N GLU A 122 -20.35 -8.95 -7.04
CA GLU A 122 -20.07 -8.73 -8.47
C GLU A 122 -21.16 -9.31 -9.39
N ASN A 123 -22.38 -9.47 -8.88
CA ASN A 123 -23.48 -10.13 -9.58
C ASN A 123 -24.13 -9.21 -10.63
N THR A 124 -24.14 -7.90 -10.39
CA THR A 124 -24.67 -6.88 -11.31
C THR A 124 -23.56 -6.05 -11.94
N HIS A 125 -23.85 -5.37 -13.05
CA HIS A 125 -22.91 -4.45 -13.70
C HIS A 125 -22.42 -3.35 -12.73
N GLU A 126 -23.35 -2.76 -11.97
CA GLU A 126 -23.05 -1.73 -10.98
C GLU A 126 -22.18 -2.27 -9.83
N GLU A 127 -22.47 -3.47 -9.34
CA GLU A 127 -21.62 -4.15 -8.34
C GLU A 127 -20.19 -4.37 -8.86
N ARG A 128 -20.04 -4.78 -10.13
CA ARG A 128 -18.72 -4.96 -10.76
C ARG A 128 -17.97 -3.64 -10.90
N LEU A 129 -18.64 -2.56 -11.30
CA LEU A 129 -18.03 -1.22 -11.35
C LEU A 129 -17.57 -0.77 -9.96
N GLN A 130 -18.40 -0.97 -8.94
CA GLN A 130 -18.03 -0.65 -7.55
C GLN A 130 -16.81 -1.48 -7.10
N LYS A 131 -16.81 -2.78 -7.39
CA LYS A 131 -15.68 -3.67 -7.06
C LYS A 131 -14.41 -3.26 -7.77
N LEU A 132 -14.47 -2.85 -9.03
CA LEU A 132 -13.33 -2.34 -9.78
C LEU A 132 -12.75 -1.07 -9.14
N ASN A 133 -13.60 -0.10 -8.77
CA ASN A 133 -13.15 1.13 -8.12
C ASN A 133 -12.42 0.83 -6.79
N GLU A 134 -12.95 -0.10 -5.99
CA GLU A 134 -12.32 -0.51 -4.74
C GLU A 134 -11.01 -1.30 -4.98
N ALA A 135 -10.96 -2.15 -6.01
CA ALA A 135 -9.74 -2.84 -6.41
C ALA A 135 -8.63 -1.86 -6.78
N GLU A 136 -8.95 -0.84 -7.59
CA GLU A 136 -7.99 0.19 -8.01
C GLU A 136 -7.49 1.04 -6.84
N GLU A 137 -8.37 1.43 -5.91
CA GLU A 137 -7.97 2.15 -4.70
C GLU A 137 -7.10 1.29 -3.77
N LEU A 138 -7.40 0.00 -3.61
CA LEU A 138 -6.55 -0.93 -2.85
C LEU A 138 -5.17 -1.08 -3.49
N LEU A 139 -5.10 -1.24 -4.80
CA LEU A 139 -3.84 -1.35 -5.52
C LEU A 139 -3.00 -0.08 -5.39
N LYS A 140 -3.63 1.08 -5.54
CA LYS A 140 -2.99 2.39 -5.37
C LYS A 140 -2.47 2.59 -3.95
N ALA A 141 -3.24 2.22 -2.94
CA ALA A 141 -2.79 2.27 -1.54
C ALA A 141 -1.57 1.37 -1.29
N CYS A 142 -1.56 0.15 -1.84
CA CYS A 142 -0.42 -0.76 -1.78
C CYS A 142 0.81 -0.17 -2.48
N ALA A 143 0.65 0.39 -3.68
CA ALA A 143 1.75 1.00 -4.44
C ALA A 143 2.34 2.23 -3.72
N LEU A 144 1.50 3.07 -3.12
CA LEU A 144 1.94 4.23 -2.33
C LEU A 144 2.71 3.78 -1.07
N ARG A 145 2.23 2.74 -0.39
CA ARG A 145 2.92 2.15 0.78
C ARG A 145 4.29 1.60 0.38
N GLU A 146 4.38 0.85 -0.72
CA GLU A 146 5.64 0.32 -1.23
C GLU A 146 6.61 1.45 -1.60
N LYS A 147 6.14 2.47 -2.34
CA LYS A 147 6.94 3.63 -2.70
C LYS A 147 7.47 4.36 -1.47
N SER A 148 6.64 4.53 -0.43
CA SER A 148 7.07 5.14 0.83
C SER A 148 8.12 4.27 1.54
N GLY A 149 7.91 2.96 1.60
CA GLY A 149 8.85 2.00 2.20
C GLY A 149 10.21 1.97 1.52
N ARG A 150 10.26 2.22 0.21
CA ARG A 150 11.49 2.30 -0.60
C ARG A 150 12.10 3.70 -0.67
N SER A 151 11.51 4.67 0.04
CA SER A 151 11.98 6.06 -0.02
C SER A 151 13.15 6.29 0.92
N TRP A 152 14.00 7.26 0.58
CA TRP A 152 15.12 7.70 1.41
C TRP A 152 14.70 8.14 2.83
N LYS A 153 13.43 8.55 3.00
CA LYS A 153 12.89 8.95 4.31
C LYS A 153 12.98 7.82 5.33
N VAL A 154 12.78 6.58 4.90
CA VAL A 154 12.91 5.40 5.77
C VAL A 154 14.36 5.25 6.23
N HIS A 155 15.31 5.41 5.31
CA HIS A 155 16.73 5.39 5.66
C HIS A 155 17.11 6.53 6.62
N ALA A 156 16.57 7.73 6.41
CA ALA A 156 16.80 8.86 7.31
C ALA A 156 16.28 8.58 8.73
N VAL A 157 15.10 7.95 8.87
CA VAL A 157 14.59 7.54 10.19
C VAL A 157 15.53 6.53 10.86
N THR A 158 16.01 5.52 10.12
CA THR A 158 17.01 4.57 10.64
C THR A 158 18.29 5.27 11.07
N SER A 159 18.78 6.23 10.28
CA SER A 159 19.96 7.03 10.63
C SER A 159 19.75 7.83 11.91
N VAL A 160 18.58 8.45 12.09
CA VAL A 160 18.25 9.20 13.30
C VAL A 160 18.23 8.30 14.53
N VAL A 161 17.67 7.09 14.42
CA VAL A 161 17.66 6.11 15.52
C VAL A 161 19.09 5.71 15.89
N ASN A 162 19.93 5.38 14.92
CA ASN A 162 21.33 5.02 15.19
C ASN A 162 22.11 6.20 15.80
N ILE A 163 21.93 7.42 15.28
CA ILE A 163 22.55 8.63 15.83
C ILE A 163 22.10 8.88 17.27
N GLY A 164 20.80 8.79 17.52
CA GLY A 164 20.24 8.91 18.87
C GLY A 164 20.83 7.88 19.83
N SER A 165 20.93 6.62 19.41
CA SER A 165 21.54 5.54 20.20
C SER A 165 22.98 5.87 20.58
N GLY A 166 23.83 6.23 19.61
CA GLY A 166 25.23 6.58 19.88
C GLY A 166 25.39 7.81 20.79
N LEU A 167 24.50 8.81 20.65
CA LEU A 167 24.48 9.98 21.53
C LEU A 167 24.04 9.63 22.95
N VAL A 168 23.07 8.74 23.14
CA VAL A 168 22.67 8.25 24.46
C VAL A 168 23.83 7.49 25.12
N THR A 169 24.54 6.65 24.36
CA THR A 169 25.72 5.94 24.86
C THR A 169 26.83 6.90 25.29
N TRP A 170 27.12 7.93 24.49
CA TRP A 170 28.20 8.88 24.81
C TRP A 170 27.82 9.86 25.93
N LEU A 171 26.66 10.52 25.81
CA LEU A 171 26.30 11.63 26.69
C LEU A 171 25.42 11.20 27.87
N GLY A 172 24.57 10.19 27.68
CA GLY A 172 23.66 9.69 28.70
C GLY A 172 24.31 8.70 29.66
N TYR A 173 25.10 7.76 29.11
CA TYR A 173 25.87 6.79 29.90
C TYR A 173 27.34 7.20 30.13
N GLU A 174 27.72 8.41 29.68
CA GLU A 174 29.07 8.96 29.86
C GLU A 174 30.20 8.06 29.33
N ARG A 175 29.90 7.20 28.34
CA ARG A 175 30.89 6.29 27.75
C ARG A 175 31.74 7.01 26.71
N ASN A 176 32.94 6.51 26.44
CA ASN A 176 33.84 7.11 25.44
C ASN A 176 33.14 7.25 24.07
N VAL A 177 33.40 8.35 23.35
CA VAL A 177 32.96 8.61 21.96
C VAL A 177 33.12 7.38 21.07
N ARG A 178 34.22 6.64 21.20
CA ARG A 178 34.45 5.42 20.42
C ARG A 178 33.36 4.36 20.65
N ALA A 179 32.89 4.18 21.89
CA ALA A 179 31.79 3.27 22.21
C ALA A 179 30.43 3.78 21.69
N GLY A 180 30.27 5.11 21.59
CA GLY A 180 29.14 5.72 20.90
C GLY A 180 29.16 5.42 19.39
N VAL A 181 30.33 5.56 18.73
CA VAL A 181 30.51 5.34 17.29
C VAL A 181 30.50 3.86 16.90
N GLU A 182 30.96 2.95 17.76
CA GLU A 182 30.93 1.49 17.50
C GLU A 182 29.51 0.90 17.56
N ASN A 183 28.52 1.65 18.07
CA ASN A 183 27.11 1.24 18.11
C ASN A 183 26.33 1.51 16.81
N PHE A 184 27.00 1.92 15.71
CA PHE A 184 26.41 2.31 14.42
C PHE A 184 26.57 1.28 13.31
#